data_AF-A0AAP6HG32-F1
#
_entry.id   AF-A0AAP6HG32-F1
#
_cell.length_a   1.000
_cell.length_b   1.000
_cell.length_c   1.000
_cell.angle_alpha   90.00
_cell.angle_beta   90.00
_cell.angle_gamma   90.00
#
_symmetry.space_group_name_H-M   'P 1'
#
loop_
_entity.id
_entity.type
_entity.pdbx_description
1 polymer ?
#
loop_
_entity_poly.entity_id
_entity_poly.type
_entity_poly.pdbx_seq_one_letter_code
_entity_poly.pdbx_strand_id
1 'polypeptide(L)'
;MENTQVKSRQRVADHGEVFTNEREVKAMLDLVKDQCERLEATFLEPACGSGNFLIEILERKLQLLDKNKRQAETYNKNLIIAVSSIYGVELLEDNAQECRDRLFEKIQQTYPKNLQNHSDYQEVMASVRFILQNNIICGNALDYTKADGTPIIFYEWKFISPTQVKIRCFDFEVVAEESKQTSMFDELMQPASLPQHYQEFPPIHYLKLSTYA
;
A
#
# COMPACT_ATOMS: atom_id res chain seq x y z
N MET A 1 15.82 19.88 -6.70
CA MET A 1 16.77 18.93 -6.08
C MET A 1 17.28 18.05 -7.20
N GLU A 2 18.59 17.82 -7.29
CA GLU A 2 19.16 16.95 -8.33
C GLU A 2 18.46 15.60 -8.31
N ASN A 3 18.05 15.14 -9.50
CA ASN A 3 17.30 13.90 -9.70
C ASN A 3 18.30 12.73 -9.68
N THR A 4 18.95 12.54 -8.53
CA THR A 4 20.02 11.55 -8.39
C THR A 4 19.40 10.16 -8.28
N GLN A 5 19.60 9.33 -9.31
CA GLN A 5 19.04 7.97 -9.36
C GLN A 5 19.72 6.98 -8.41
N VAL A 6 20.77 7.39 -7.71
CA VAL A 6 21.59 6.54 -6.85
C VAL A 6 21.89 7.28 -5.55
N LYS A 7 21.53 6.72 -4.39
CA LYS A 7 21.95 7.26 -3.08
C LYS A 7 23.44 7.08 -2.86
N SER A 8 23.97 5.88 -3.11
CA SER A 8 25.41 5.60 -3.03
C SER A 8 25.81 4.44 -3.93
N ARG A 9 27.06 4.45 -4.40
CA ARG A 9 27.61 3.32 -5.18
C ARG A 9 27.66 2.02 -4.38
N GLN A 10 27.83 2.11 -3.07
CA GLN A 10 27.85 0.94 -2.18
C GLN A 10 26.48 0.25 -2.17
N ARG A 11 25.38 1.01 -2.07
CA ARG A 11 24.01 0.45 -2.11
C ARG A 11 23.66 -0.15 -3.46
N VAL A 12 24.19 0.39 -4.56
CA VAL A 12 24.08 -0.24 -5.89
C VAL A 12 24.79 -1.59 -5.90
N ALA A 13 26.01 -1.67 -5.35
CA ALA A 13 26.79 -2.91 -5.33
C ALA A 13 26.18 -3.98 -4.41
N ASP A 14 25.74 -3.59 -3.22
CA ASP A 14 25.28 -4.53 -2.18
C ASP A 14 23.81 -4.92 -2.33
N HIS A 15 22.97 -4.00 -2.83
CA HIS A 15 21.50 -4.15 -2.84
C HIS A 15 20.85 -3.91 -4.21
N GLY A 16 21.63 -3.51 -5.23
CA GLY A 16 21.06 -3.16 -6.53
C GLY A 16 20.19 -1.90 -6.52
N GLU A 17 20.32 -1.04 -5.49
CA GLU A 17 19.43 0.12 -5.32
C GLU A 17 19.66 1.18 -6.41
N VAL A 18 18.66 1.33 -7.28
CA VAL A 18 18.58 2.40 -8.28
C VAL A 18 17.15 2.92 -8.34
N PHE A 19 16.98 4.23 -8.28
CA PHE A 19 15.66 4.84 -8.38
C PHE A 19 15.20 4.93 -9.83
N THR A 20 14.02 4.35 -10.09
CA THR A 20 13.30 4.51 -11.34
C THR A 20 13.02 5.99 -11.59
N ASN A 21 13.37 6.47 -12.77
CA ASN A 21 13.13 7.85 -13.17
C ASN A 21 11.63 8.12 -13.28
N GLU A 22 11.18 9.31 -12.88
CA GLU A 22 9.79 9.76 -12.97
C GLU A 22 9.17 9.54 -14.36
N ARG A 23 9.94 9.77 -15.44
CA ARG A 23 9.49 9.54 -16.81
C ARG A 23 9.08 8.07 -17.03
N GLU A 24 9.91 7.14 -16.58
CA GLU A 24 9.67 5.71 -16.77
C GLU A 24 8.52 5.22 -15.90
N VAL A 25 8.41 5.72 -14.65
CA VAL A 25 7.27 5.44 -13.77
C VAL A 25 5.96 5.83 -14.43
N LYS A 26 5.88 7.06 -14.96
CA LYS A 26 4.67 7.55 -15.64
C LYS A 26 4.35 6.73 -16.88
N ALA A 27 5.34 6.45 -17.72
CA ALA A 27 5.15 5.65 -18.93
C ALA A 27 4.62 4.24 -18.61
N MET A 28 5.14 3.60 -17.56
CA MET A 28 4.68 2.28 -17.12
C MET A 28 3.24 2.32 -16.58
N LEU A 29 2.90 3.32 -15.76
CA LEU A 29 1.55 3.46 -15.20
C LEU A 29 0.52 3.88 -16.25
N ASP A 30 0.94 4.50 -17.36
CA ASP A 30 0.07 4.80 -18.49
C ASP A 30 -0.39 3.52 -19.23
N LEU A 31 0.37 2.42 -19.15
CA LEU A 31 -0.04 1.12 -19.71
C LEU A 31 -1.23 0.50 -18.96
N VAL A 32 -1.41 0.87 -17.69
CA VAL A 32 -2.47 0.36 -16.80
C VAL A 32 -3.36 1.49 -16.28
N LYS A 33 -3.47 2.57 -17.05
CA LYS A 33 -4.18 3.81 -16.68
C LYS A 33 -5.59 3.55 -16.13
N ASP A 34 -6.36 2.67 -16.78
CA ASP A 34 -7.72 2.32 -16.35
C ASP A 34 -7.77 1.73 -14.93
N GLN A 35 -6.71 1.06 -14.48
CA GLN A 35 -6.61 0.57 -13.10
C GLN A 35 -6.24 1.69 -12.14
N CYS A 36 -5.34 2.60 -12.54
CA CYS A 36 -4.96 3.75 -11.71
C CYS A 36 -6.14 4.72 -11.47
N GLU A 37 -7.09 4.79 -12.41
CA GLU A 37 -8.31 5.61 -12.32
C GLU A 37 -9.47 4.92 -11.57
N ARG A 38 -9.23 3.72 -11.01
CA ARG A 38 -10.15 3.02 -10.12
C ARG A 38 -9.66 3.10 -8.68
N LEU A 39 -10.51 3.63 -7.82
CA LEU A 39 -10.14 3.90 -6.43
C LEU A 39 -9.80 2.60 -5.68
N GLU A 40 -10.61 1.56 -5.91
CA GLU A 40 -10.51 0.25 -5.26
C GLU A 40 -9.49 -0.69 -5.90
N ALA A 41 -8.90 -0.34 -7.05
CA ALA A 41 -7.92 -1.20 -7.70
C ALA A 41 -6.65 -1.30 -6.84
N THR A 42 -6.26 -2.52 -6.49
CA THR A 42 -5.11 -2.80 -5.62
C THR A 42 -3.81 -2.87 -6.41
N PHE A 43 -2.75 -2.28 -5.87
CA PHE A 43 -1.39 -2.31 -6.42
C PHE A 43 -0.42 -2.83 -5.36
N LEU A 44 0.52 -3.68 -5.78
CA LEU A 44 1.62 -4.18 -4.95
C LEU A 44 2.95 -3.95 -5.67
N GLU A 45 3.86 -3.26 -5.00
CA GLU A 45 5.24 -3.06 -5.46
C GLU A 45 6.21 -3.84 -4.54
N PRO A 46 6.72 -5.03 -4.96
CA PRO A 46 7.50 -5.91 -4.09
C PRO A 46 8.96 -5.46 -3.86
N ALA A 47 9.39 -4.36 -4.48
CA ALA A 47 10.68 -3.72 -4.25
C ALA A 47 10.53 -2.19 -4.33
N CYS A 48 9.72 -1.64 -3.43
CA CYS A 48 9.20 -0.28 -3.61
C CYS A 48 10.21 0.83 -3.42
N GLY A 49 11.39 0.57 -2.83
CA GLY A 49 12.39 1.59 -2.53
C GLY A 49 11.77 2.72 -1.72
N SER A 50 12.08 3.96 -2.11
CA SER A 50 11.45 5.18 -1.55
C SER A 50 10.07 5.49 -2.14
N GLY A 51 9.48 4.58 -2.92
CA GLY A 51 8.07 4.63 -3.34
C GLY A 51 7.78 5.42 -4.61
N ASN A 52 8.68 5.48 -5.59
CA ASN A 52 8.46 6.25 -6.82
C ASN A 52 7.22 5.80 -7.61
N PHE A 53 6.95 4.49 -7.71
CA PHE A 53 5.71 3.99 -8.32
C PHE A 53 4.50 4.29 -7.43
N LEU A 54 4.61 3.99 -6.13
CA LEU A 54 3.50 4.13 -5.19
C LEU A 54 3.01 5.57 -5.05
N ILE A 55 3.92 6.56 -5.09
CA ILE A 55 3.52 7.98 -4.98
C ILE A 55 2.79 8.46 -6.23
N GLU A 56 3.17 8.01 -7.42
CA GLU A 56 2.46 8.34 -8.67
C GLU A 56 1.08 7.65 -8.73
N ILE A 57 0.99 6.38 -8.29
CA ILE A 57 -0.30 5.68 -8.16
C ILE A 57 -1.22 6.42 -7.18
N LEU A 58 -0.69 6.79 -6.00
CA LEU A 58 -1.42 7.55 -4.99
C LEU A 58 -1.89 8.89 -5.56
N GLU A 59 -1.03 9.62 -6.26
CA GLU A 59 -1.39 10.92 -6.86
C GLU A 59 -2.53 10.80 -7.87
N ARG A 60 -2.48 9.81 -8.77
CA ARG A 60 -3.58 9.51 -9.71
C ARG A 60 -4.88 9.19 -8.98
N LYS A 61 -4.84 8.39 -7.92
CA LYS A 61 -6.02 8.07 -7.10
C LYS A 61 -6.57 9.31 -6.37
N LEU A 62 -5.70 10.14 -5.79
CA LEU A 62 -6.09 11.36 -5.08
C LEU A 62 -6.79 12.37 -6.01
N GLN A 63 -6.39 12.46 -7.29
CA GLN A 63 -7.07 13.32 -8.27
C GLN A 63 -8.55 12.94 -8.46
N LEU A 64 -8.92 11.67 -8.28
CA LEU A 64 -10.32 11.22 -8.38
C LEU A 64 -11.21 11.80 -7.27
N LEU A 65 -10.62 12.24 -6.16
CA LEU A 65 -11.31 12.82 -5.00
C LEU A 65 -11.57 14.31 -5.16
N ASP A 66 -11.09 14.94 -6.24
CA ASP A 66 -11.25 16.38 -6.46
C ASP A 66 -12.72 16.84 -6.46
N LYS A 67 -13.61 15.98 -6.97
CA LYS A 67 -15.06 16.18 -6.93
C LYS A 67 -15.66 16.16 -5.52
N ASN A 68 -14.94 15.64 -4.53
CA ASN A 68 -15.40 15.47 -3.15
C ASN A 68 -14.81 16.52 -2.18
N LYS A 69 -14.01 17.48 -2.64
CA LYS A 69 -13.29 18.47 -1.80
C LYS A 69 -14.17 19.33 -0.87
N ARG A 70 -15.49 19.31 -1.03
CA ARG A 70 -16.46 20.03 -0.19
C ARG A 70 -17.30 19.11 0.73
N GLN A 71 -17.11 17.80 0.64
CA GLN A 71 -17.89 16.80 1.38
C GLN A 71 -16.94 15.96 2.23
N ALA A 72 -16.78 16.33 3.51
CA ALA A 72 -15.82 15.70 4.41
C ALA A 72 -15.97 14.17 4.46
N GLU A 73 -17.17 13.68 4.71
CA GLU A 73 -17.45 12.24 4.83
C GLU A 73 -17.05 11.46 3.57
N THR A 74 -17.51 11.91 2.39
CA THR A 74 -17.20 11.26 1.11
C THR A 74 -15.71 11.34 0.79
N TYR A 75 -15.08 12.49 1.02
CA TYR A 75 -13.64 12.67 0.78
C TYR A 75 -12.82 11.74 1.69
N ASN A 76 -13.13 11.71 2.98
CA ASN A 76 -12.41 10.93 3.98
C ASN A 76 -12.53 9.43 3.71
N LYS A 77 -13.74 8.94 3.41
CA LYS A 77 -13.95 7.55 3.02
C LYS A 77 -13.13 7.19 1.78
N ASN A 78 -13.22 8.00 0.72
CA ASN A 78 -12.52 7.73 -0.53
C ASN A 78 -11.00 7.82 -0.37
N LEU A 79 -10.50 8.68 0.52
CA LEU A 79 -9.09 8.77 0.86
C LEU A 79 -8.61 7.47 1.51
N ILE A 80 -9.36 6.94 2.48
CA ILE A 80 -9.02 5.67 3.11
C ILE A 80 -9.00 4.54 2.08
N ILE A 81 -9.98 4.46 1.17
CA ILE A 81 -9.99 3.45 0.09
C ILE A 81 -8.75 3.58 -0.81
N ALA A 82 -8.38 4.81 -1.20
CA ALA A 82 -7.21 5.04 -2.04
C ALA A 82 -5.94 4.50 -1.37
N VAL A 83 -5.71 4.88 -0.12
CA VAL A 83 -4.50 4.52 0.63
C VAL A 83 -4.48 3.04 0.99
N SER A 84 -5.63 2.45 1.31
CA SER A 84 -5.72 1.03 1.63
C SER A 84 -5.45 0.11 0.44
N SER A 85 -5.52 0.64 -0.78
CA SER A 85 -5.32 -0.12 -2.03
C SER A 85 -3.88 -0.15 -2.54
N ILE A 86 -2.92 0.50 -1.86
CA ILE A 86 -1.52 0.50 -2.26
C ILE A 86 -0.67 -0.28 -1.25
N TYR A 87 0.18 -1.17 -1.75
CA TYR A 87 1.03 -2.06 -0.96
C TYR A 87 2.46 -2.03 -1.48
N GLY A 88 3.43 -2.22 -0.58
CA GLY A 88 4.84 -2.24 -0.91
C GLY A 88 5.63 -3.16 0.02
N VAL A 89 6.65 -3.80 -0.54
CA VAL A 89 7.71 -4.47 0.24
C VAL A 89 9.03 -3.80 -0.11
N GLU A 90 9.84 -3.54 0.90
CA GLU A 90 11.17 -2.96 0.72
C GLU A 90 12.17 -3.63 1.65
N LEU A 91 13.36 -3.95 1.14
CA LEU A 91 14.36 -4.66 1.91
C LEU A 91 15.02 -3.79 2.97
N LEU A 92 15.20 -2.50 2.69
CA LEU A 92 15.96 -1.58 3.55
C LEU A 92 15.00 -0.70 4.36
N GLU A 93 15.08 -0.78 5.70
CA GLU A 93 14.15 -0.07 6.60
C GLU A 93 14.16 1.45 6.37
N ASP A 94 15.31 2.04 6.03
CA ASP A 94 15.39 3.48 5.76
C ASP A 94 14.58 3.88 4.52
N ASN A 95 14.59 3.05 3.47
CA ASN A 95 13.77 3.25 2.28
C ASN A 95 12.29 3.01 2.59
N ALA A 96 11.96 1.96 3.34
CA ALA A 96 10.58 1.65 3.71
C ALA A 96 9.97 2.82 4.52
N GLN A 97 10.73 3.36 5.47
CA GLN A 97 10.34 4.53 6.25
C GLN A 97 10.21 5.78 5.36
N GLU A 98 11.19 6.04 4.49
CA GLU A 98 11.11 7.17 3.54
C GLU A 98 9.88 7.07 2.63
N CYS A 99 9.55 5.86 2.16
CA CYS A 99 8.36 5.61 1.37
C CYS A 99 7.08 5.98 2.14
N ARG A 100 6.94 5.49 3.38
CA ARG A 100 5.79 5.82 4.25
C ARG A 100 5.65 7.33 4.46
N ASP A 101 6.77 8.00 4.75
CA ASP A 101 6.77 9.45 5.01
C ASP A 101 6.41 10.25 3.76
N ARG A 102 6.96 9.91 2.60
CA ARG A 102 6.64 10.56 1.31
C ARG A 102 5.17 10.40 0.93
N LEU A 103 4.61 9.21 1.09
CA LEU A 103 3.19 8.94 0.81
C LEU A 103 2.30 9.73 1.78
N PHE A 104 2.64 9.73 3.07
CA PHE A 104 1.89 10.47 4.08
C PHE A 104 1.95 11.98 3.83
N GLU A 105 3.12 12.53 3.54
CA GLU A 105 3.32 13.94 3.25
C GLU A 105 2.51 14.37 2.02
N LYS A 106 2.52 13.57 0.94
CA LYS A 106 1.70 13.82 -0.25
C LYS A 106 0.22 13.91 0.11
N ILE A 107 -0.29 13.01 0.97
CA ILE A 107 -1.69 13.04 1.42
C ILE A 107 -1.98 14.33 2.19
N GLN A 108 -1.11 14.73 3.11
CA GLN A 108 -1.29 15.98 3.86
C GLN A 108 -1.30 17.22 2.95
N GLN A 109 -0.40 17.26 1.96
CA GLN A 109 -0.30 18.36 1.01
C GLN A 109 -1.54 18.47 0.12
N THR A 110 -2.11 17.33 -0.31
CA THR A 110 -3.29 17.29 -1.18
C THR A 110 -4.61 17.42 -0.42
N TYR A 111 -4.64 17.16 0.89
CA TYR A 111 -5.86 17.21 1.69
C TYR A 111 -6.50 18.63 1.69
N PRO A 112 -7.82 18.77 1.43
CA PRO A 112 -8.45 20.07 1.25
C PRO A 112 -8.40 20.91 2.52
N LYS A 113 -7.85 22.12 2.44
CA LYS A 113 -7.68 23.03 3.58
C LYS A 113 -8.99 23.32 4.31
N ASN A 114 -10.11 23.43 3.58
CA ASN A 114 -11.43 23.67 4.17
C ASN A 114 -11.95 22.49 5.01
N LEU A 115 -11.40 21.28 4.83
CA LEU A 115 -11.80 20.08 5.56
C LEU A 115 -10.87 19.78 6.75
N GLN A 116 -9.75 20.52 6.92
CA GLN A 116 -8.78 20.27 7.99
C GLN A 116 -9.32 20.64 9.38
N ASN A 117 -10.31 21.53 9.45
CA ASN A 117 -10.99 21.91 10.68
C ASN A 117 -12.14 20.95 11.05
N HIS A 118 -12.41 19.94 10.22
CA HIS A 118 -13.43 18.94 10.52
C HIS A 118 -13.00 18.09 11.72
N SER A 119 -13.95 17.67 12.57
CA SER A 119 -13.68 16.87 13.77
C SER A 119 -12.83 15.64 13.47
N ASP A 120 -13.17 14.94 12.38
CA ASP A 120 -12.58 13.66 12.01
C ASP A 120 -11.16 13.75 11.43
N TYR A 121 -10.64 14.95 11.17
CA TYR A 121 -9.37 15.11 10.45
C TYR A 121 -8.21 14.37 11.12
N GLN A 122 -8.13 14.42 12.46
CA GLN A 122 -7.06 13.78 13.21
C GLN A 122 -7.16 12.26 13.13
N GLU A 123 -8.37 11.72 13.28
CA GLU A 123 -8.67 10.29 13.20
C GLU A 123 -8.43 9.73 11.78
N VAL A 124 -8.74 10.50 10.74
CA VAL A 124 -8.40 10.16 9.36
C VAL A 124 -6.89 10.06 9.20
N MET A 125 -6.14 11.06 9.65
CA MET A 125 -4.68 11.06 9.52
C MET A 125 -4.02 9.93 10.32
N ALA A 126 -4.54 9.63 11.52
CA ALA A 126 -4.09 8.48 12.30
C ALA A 126 -4.35 7.15 11.58
N SER A 127 -5.53 7.01 10.98
CA SER A 127 -5.90 5.82 10.21
C SER A 127 -5.06 5.67 8.93
N VAL A 128 -4.77 6.77 8.23
CA VAL A 128 -3.85 6.78 7.07
C VAL A 128 -2.46 6.31 7.47
N ARG A 129 -1.89 6.83 8.57
CA ARG A 129 -0.58 6.37 9.07
C ARG A 129 -0.58 4.88 9.39
N PHE A 130 -1.63 4.41 10.06
CA PHE A 130 -1.77 2.99 10.40
C PHE A 130 -1.84 2.10 9.16
N ILE A 131 -2.59 2.50 8.14
CA ILE A 131 -2.64 1.77 6.87
C ILE A 131 -1.27 1.73 6.21
N LEU A 132 -0.59 2.88 6.06
CA LEU A 132 0.73 2.93 5.43
C LEU A 132 1.76 2.08 6.17
N GLN A 133 1.71 2.02 7.51
CA GLN A 133 2.58 1.16 8.32
C GLN A 133 2.36 -0.33 8.07
N ASN A 134 1.12 -0.75 7.82
CA ASN A 134 0.76 -2.16 7.60
C ASN A 134 0.79 -2.56 6.11
N ASN A 135 0.75 -1.59 5.20
CA ASN A 135 0.79 -1.82 3.77
C ASN A 135 2.20 -1.69 3.17
N ILE A 136 3.08 -0.89 3.77
CA ILE A 136 4.48 -0.72 3.34
C ILE A 136 5.40 -1.40 4.35
N ILE A 137 5.76 -2.65 4.04
CA ILE A 137 6.44 -3.56 4.96
C ILE A 137 7.93 -3.60 4.64
N CYS A 138 8.77 -3.49 5.67
CA CYS A 138 10.19 -3.82 5.53
C CYS A 138 10.36 -5.35 5.55
N GLY A 139 10.84 -5.93 4.46
CA GLY A 139 11.01 -7.37 4.31
C GLY A 139 11.61 -7.75 2.97
N ASN A 140 11.90 -9.03 2.81
CA ASN A 140 12.44 -9.59 1.59
C ASN A 140 11.31 -10.25 0.78
N ALA A 141 10.97 -9.65 -0.36
CA ALA A 141 9.92 -10.18 -1.23
C ALA A 141 10.31 -11.47 -1.97
N LEU A 142 11.58 -11.87 -1.98
CA LEU A 142 12.04 -13.10 -2.62
C LEU A 142 11.83 -14.34 -1.75
N ASP A 143 11.94 -14.19 -0.43
CA ASP A 143 11.71 -15.27 0.55
C ASP A 143 10.44 -15.06 1.39
N TYR A 144 9.71 -13.97 1.15
CA TYR A 144 8.45 -13.61 1.81
C TYR A 144 8.58 -13.39 3.33
N THR A 145 9.77 -13.08 3.85
CA THR A 145 10.00 -12.88 5.29
C THR A 145 10.49 -11.48 5.65
N LYS A 146 10.33 -11.11 6.92
CA LYS A 146 10.91 -9.92 7.55
C LYS A 146 12.31 -10.24 8.08
N ALA A 147 13.02 -9.21 8.53
CA ALA A 147 14.38 -9.33 9.07
C ALA A 147 14.49 -10.27 10.30
N ASP A 148 13.40 -10.49 11.03
CA ASP A 148 13.33 -11.40 12.17
C ASP A 148 12.98 -12.86 11.78
N GLY A 149 12.82 -13.13 10.47
CA GLY A 149 12.43 -14.43 9.93
C GLY A 149 10.93 -14.72 9.98
N THR A 150 10.10 -13.78 10.45
CA THR A 150 8.64 -13.94 10.41
C THR A 150 8.08 -13.67 9.01
N PRO A 151 6.96 -14.29 8.61
CA PRO A 151 6.38 -14.06 7.30
C PRO A 151 5.89 -12.61 7.12
N ILE A 152 5.91 -12.14 5.87
CA ILE A 152 5.29 -10.88 5.46
C ILE A 152 3.78 -11.10 5.44
N ILE A 153 3.09 -10.47 6.39
CA ILE A 153 1.64 -10.49 6.49
C ILE A 153 1.10 -9.13 6.08
N PHE A 154 0.23 -9.12 5.07
CA PHE A 154 -0.48 -7.93 4.63
C PHE A 154 -1.91 -7.88 5.16
N TYR A 155 -2.45 -6.67 5.23
CA TYR A 155 -3.81 -6.41 5.68
C TYR A 155 -4.68 -6.09 4.46
N GLU A 156 -5.71 -6.89 4.21
CA GLU A 156 -6.79 -6.57 3.25
C GLU A 156 -7.83 -5.69 3.97
N TRP A 157 -8.13 -4.54 3.39
CA TRP A 157 -9.10 -3.58 3.93
C TRP A 157 -10.35 -3.57 3.05
N LYS A 158 -11.46 -4.13 3.54
CA LYS A 158 -12.70 -4.21 2.77
C LYS A 158 -13.81 -3.40 3.41
N PHE A 159 -14.26 -2.35 2.75
CA PHE A 159 -15.46 -1.62 3.17
C PHE A 159 -16.70 -2.51 3.00
N ILE A 160 -17.37 -2.80 4.11
CA ILE A 160 -18.63 -3.57 4.13
C ILE A 160 -19.86 -2.65 4.26
N SER A 161 -19.64 -1.39 4.63
CA SER A 161 -20.63 -0.32 4.65
C SER A 161 -19.93 1.03 4.40
N PRO A 162 -20.65 2.16 4.34
CA PRO A 162 -20.03 3.47 4.16
C PRO A 162 -18.97 3.83 5.21
N THR A 163 -19.08 3.29 6.43
CA THR A 163 -18.20 3.63 7.56
C THR A 163 -17.38 2.45 8.08
N GLN A 164 -17.84 1.21 7.86
CA GLN A 164 -17.23 0.01 8.45
C GLN A 164 -16.28 -0.68 7.47
N VAL A 165 -15.10 -1.01 7.97
CA VAL A 165 -14.03 -1.74 7.28
C VAL A 165 -13.84 -3.08 7.98
N LYS A 166 -13.87 -4.16 7.20
CA LYS A 166 -13.45 -5.50 7.62
C LYS A 166 -11.97 -5.67 7.24
N ILE A 167 -11.16 -6.13 8.20
CA ILE A 167 -9.72 -6.32 8.03
C ILE A 167 -9.43 -7.82 8.03
N ARG A 168 -8.62 -8.26 7.07
CA ARG A 168 -8.17 -9.65 6.97
C ARG A 168 -6.67 -9.69 6.76
N CYS A 169 -5.99 -10.59 7.43
CA CYS A 169 -4.57 -10.84 7.18
C CYS A 169 -4.41 -11.87 6.08
N PHE A 170 -3.40 -11.67 5.23
CA PHE A 170 -2.96 -12.66 4.25
C PHE A 170 -1.43 -12.78 4.27
N ASP A 171 -0.97 -14.01 4.13
CA ASP A 171 0.45 -14.32 3.96
C ASP A 171 0.87 -14.01 2.53
N PHE A 172 1.96 -13.25 2.37
CA PHE A 172 2.45 -12.86 1.06
C PHE A 172 2.90 -14.07 0.23
N GLU A 173 3.50 -15.10 0.85
CA GLU A 173 3.92 -16.31 0.16
C GLU A 173 2.73 -17.00 -0.50
N VAL A 174 1.65 -17.19 0.27
CA VAL A 174 0.41 -17.83 -0.20
C VAL A 174 -0.18 -17.10 -1.40
N VAL A 175 -0.28 -15.76 -1.34
CA VAL A 175 -0.83 -14.97 -2.45
C VAL A 175 0.09 -15.03 -3.68
N ALA A 176 1.40 -15.03 -3.48
CA ALA A 176 2.36 -15.16 -4.58
C ALA A 176 2.29 -16.55 -5.24
N GLU A 177 2.11 -17.61 -4.45
CA GLU A 177 1.95 -18.98 -4.94
C GLU A 177 0.62 -19.20 -5.68
N GLU A 178 -0.50 -18.69 -5.14
CA GLU A 178 -1.81 -18.71 -5.83
C GLU A 178 -1.74 -18.02 -7.19
N SER A 179 -0.99 -16.92 -7.30
CA SER A 179 -0.80 -16.21 -8.57
C SER A 179 0.04 -16.99 -9.59
N LYS A 180 0.93 -17.87 -9.12
CA LYS A 180 1.77 -18.75 -9.95
C LYS A 180 1.06 -20.06 -10.31
N GLN A 181 0.12 -20.52 -9.47
CA GLN A 181 -0.68 -21.72 -9.72
C GLN A 181 -1.65 -21.50 -10.88
N THR A 182 -1.15 -21.75 -12.08
CA THR A 182 -1.95 -22.15 -13.24
C THR A 182 -2.33 -23.64 -13.19
N SER A 183 -1.85 -24.39 -12.18
CA SER A 183 -2.20 -25.80 -11.94
C SER A 183 -2.98 -25.96 -10.64
N MET A 184 -4.25 -26.41 -10.74
CA MET A 184 -5.16 -26.66 -9.61
C MET A 184 -4.79 -27.84 -8.70
N PHE A 185 -3.63 -28.48 -8.92
CA PHE A 185 -3.26 -29.73 -8.26
C PHE A 185 -1.77 -29.77 -7.95
N ASP A 186 -1.42 -30.34 -6.80
CA ASP A 186 -0.03 -30.65 -6.41
C ASP A 186 0.53 -31.86 -7.18
N GLU A 187 1.80 -32.23 -6.95
CA GLU A 187 2.45 -33.39 -7.58
C GLU A 187 1.73 -34.73 -7.30
N LEU A 188 0.79 -34.75 -6.34
CA LEU A 188 -0.02 -35.89 -5.93
C LEU A 188 -1.47 -35.80 -6.44
N MET A 189 -1.79 -34.87 -7.35
CA MET A 189 -3.14 -34.62 -7.85
C MET A 189 -4.16 -34.26 -6.75
N GLN A 190 -3.71 -33.69 -5.63
CA GLN A 190 -4.56 -33.17 -4.57
C GLN A 190 -4.70 -31.65 -4.68
N PRO A 191 -5.82 -31.06 -4.21
CA PRO A 191 -5.90 -29.61 -4.04
C PRO A 191 -4.78 -29.19 -3.10
N ALA A 192 -3.89 -28.31 -3.57
CA ALA A 192 -2.79 -27.81 -2.74
C ALA A 192 -3.36 -27.21 -1.44
N SER A 193 -2.90 -27.69 -0.28
CA SER A 193 -3.32 -27.15 1.01
C SER A 193 -2.53 -25.87 1.29
N LEU A 194 -3.17 -24.72 1.09
CA LEU A 194 -2.59 -23.42 1.42
C LEU A 194 -2.49 -23.26 2.94
N PRO A 195 -1.36 -22.78 3.50
CA PRO A 195 -1.31 -22.40 4.90
C PRO A 195 -2.35 -21.31 5.18
N GLN A 196 -3.38 -21.64 5.95
CA GLN A 196 -4.44 -20.71 6.34
C GLN A 196 -3.96 -19.80 7.49
N HIS A 197 -3.07 -18.86 7.21
CA HIS A 197 -2.81 -17.74 8.13
C HIS A 197 -3.83 -16.63 7.93
N TYR A 198 -5.13 -16.97 8.04
CA TYR A 198 -6.24 -16.02 7.93
C TYR A 198 -6.69 -15.58 9.32
N GLN A 199 -6.17 -14.44 9.77
CA GLN A 199 -6.76 -13.72 10.89
C GLN A 199 -7.79 -12.72 10.35
N GLU A 200 -9.04 -12.83 10.79
CA GLU A 200 -10.06 -11.83 10.52
C GLU A 200 -10.32 -11.00 11.79
N PHE A 201 -10.39 -9.68 11.63
CA PHE A 201 -10.78 -8.78 12.72
C PHE A 201 -12.27 -8.42 12.63
N PRO A 202 -12.92 -8.12 13.76
CA PRO A 202 -14.25 -7.53 13.75
C PRO A 202 -14.29 -6.27 12.87
N PRO A 203 -15.43 -5.98 12.21
CA PRO A 203 -15.54 -4.72 11.48
C PRO A 203 -15.39 -3.51 12.40
N ILE A 204 -14.66 -2.50 11.94
CA ILE A 204 -14.44 -1.25 12.67
C ILE A 204 -14.73 -0.04 11.80
N HIS A 205 -15.03 1.09 12.43
CA HIS A 205 -15.10 2.35 11.71
C HIS A 205 -13.74 2.73 11.11
N TYR A 206 -13.71 3.21 9.86
CA TYR A 206 -12.47 3.62 9.18
C TYR A 206 -11.67 4.74 9.88
N LEU A 207 -12.27 5.42 10.86
CA LEU A 207 -11.63 6.48 11.66
C LEU A 207 -10.86 5.92 12.85
N LYS A 208 -11.09 4.66 13.19
CA LYS A 208 -10.53 3.99 14.36
C LYS A 208 -9.57 2.88 13.97
N LEU A 209 -9.07 2.86 12.73
CA LEU A 209 -8.18 1.78 12.29
C LEU A 209 -6.91 1.70 13.14
N SER A 210 -6.39 2.85 13.57
CA SER A 210 -5.21 2.93 14.44
C SER A 210 -5.41 2.34 15.85
N THR A 211 -6.63 1.98 16.24
CA THR A 211 -6.89 1.33 17.54
C THR A 211 -6.69 -0.19 17.51
N TYR A 212 -6.43 -0.78 16.34
CA TYR A 212 -6.03 -2.18 16.21
C TYR A 212 -4.53 -2.42 16.44
N ALA A 213 -3.79 -1.39 16.83
CA ALA A 213 -2.36 -1.45 17.16
C ALA A 213 -2.08 -2.31 18.40
#